data_AF-Q4TFX8-F1
#
_entry.id   AF-Q4TFX8-F1
#
_cell.length_a   1.000
_cell.length_b   1.000
_cell.length_c   1.000
_cell.angle_alpha   90.00
_cell.angle_beta   90.00
_cell.angle_gamma   90.00
#
_symmetry.space_group_name_H-M   'P 1'
#
loop_
_entity.id
_entity.type
_entity.pdbx_description
1 polymer ?
#
loop_
_entity_poly.entity_id
_entity_poly.type
_entity_poly.pdbx_seq_one_letter_code
_entity_poly.pdbx_strand_id
1 'polypeptide(L)'
;QDVKIFRALILGELERGQNQYQALCFVSRLNRNEIIPSESMARLRQKNPQAIRLAEERKGLEQLTMSVAVNLSRAWQLSSHIHNMCSEAREAIYTREADVKHWLDKG
;
A
#
# COMPACT_ATOMS: atom_id res chain seq x y z
N GLN A 1 -0.28 -3.92 -11.99
CA GLN A 1 0.96 -3.27 -11.52
C GLN A 1 1.19 -3.65 -10.06
N ASP A 2 2.45 -3.74 -9.62
CA ASP A 2 2.74 -3.99 -8.20
C ASP A 2 2.51 -2.70 -7.40
N VAL A 3 1.61 -2.78 -6.42
CA VAL A 3 1.19 -1.63 -5.60
C VAL A 3 1.38 -1.92 -4.13
N LYS A 4 1.77 -0.88 -3.39
CA LYS A 4 1.90 -0.86 -1.94
C LYS A 4 0.68 -0.11 -1.39
N ILE A 5 -0.10 -0.79 -0.55
CA ILE A 5 -1.34 -0.25 0.02
C ILE A 5 -1.16 -0.14 1.54
N PHE A 6 -1.33 1.06 2.06
CA PHE A 6 -1.43 1.31 3.50
C PHE A 6 -2.85 1.70 3.86
N ARG A 7 -3.48 0.92 4.74
CA ARG A 7 -4.79 1.23 5.30
C ARG A 7 -4.62 1.73 6.74
N ALA A 8 -5.24 2.85 7.05
CA ALA A 8 -5.27 3.40 8.41
C ALA A 8 -6.73 3.62 8.83
N LEU A 9 -7.01 3.42 10.12
CA LEU A 9 -8.30 3.72 10.72
C LEU A 9 -8.09 4.80 11.79
N ILE A 10 -8.77 5.93 11.64
CA ILE A 10 -8.81 6.99 12.63
C ILE A 10 -10.09 6.79 13.43
N LEU A 11 -9.97 6.53 14.72
CA LEU A 11 -11.14 6.39 15.60
C LEU A 11 -11.78 7.76 15.82
N GLY A 12 -13.11 7.82 15.76
CA GLY A 12 -13.84 9.05 16.07
C GLY A 12 -14.23 9.14 17.54
N GLU A 13 -14.56 10.34 17.97
CA GLU A 13 -15.04 10.65 19.31
C GLU A 13 -16.59 10.51 19.35
N LEU A 14 -17.07 9.31 19.73
CA LEU A 14 -18.52 9.02 19.81
C LEU A 14 -19.27 9.97 20.74
N GLU A 15 -18.65 10.38 21.85
CA GLU A 15 -19.19 11.35 22.81
C GLU A 15 -19.47 12.73 22.19
N ARG A 16 -18.84 13.03 21.05
CA ARG A 16 -19.03 14.26 20.29
C ARG A 16 -19.89 14.05 19.04
N GLY A 17 -20.55 12.90 18.93
CA GLY A 17 -21.40 12.54 17.79
C GLY A 17 -20.63 12.23 16.51
N GLN A 18 -19.33 11.93 16.59
CA GLN A 18 -18.56 11.50 15.43
C GLN A 18 -18.88 10.03 15.08
N ASN A 19 -18.61 9.63 13.83
CA ASN A 19 -18.67 8.22 13.44
C ASN A 19 -17.63 7.40 14.21
N GLN A 20 -17.86 6.10 14.35
CA GLN A 20 -16.95 5.19 15.08
C GLN A 20 -15.50 5.26 14.57
N TYR A 21 -15.31 5.34 13.26
CA TYR A 21 -14.01 5.53 12.64
C TYR A 21 -14.12 6.13 11.25
N GLN A 22 -13.01 6.67 10.77
CA GLN A 22 -12.75 7.04 9.39
C GLN A 22 -11.62 6.15 8.86
N ALA A 23 -11.88 5.45 7.75
CA ALA A 23 -10.86 4.70 7.05
C ALA A 23 -10.13 5.60 6.04
N LEU A 24 -8.81 5.44 5.96
CA LEU A 24 -7.92 6.07 5.00
C LEU A 24 -7.17 4.98 4.25
N CYS A 25 -6.96 5.19 2.95
CA CYS A 25 -6.13 4.31 2.15
C CYS A 25 -5.07 5.11 1.40
N PHE A 26 -3.81 4.69 1.48
CA PHE A 26 -2.70 5.29 0.76
C PHE A 26 -2.14 4.25 -0.20
N VAL A 27 -2.13 4.58 -1.49
CA VAL A 27 -1.67 3.69 -2.55
C VAL A 27 -0.43 4.29 -3.18
N SER A 28 0.63 3.50 -3.29
CA SER A 28 1.87 3.90 -3.95
C SER A 28 2.42 2.75 -4.78
N ARG A 29 3.38 3.04 -5.66
CA ARG A 29 4.10 1.99 -6.37
C ARG A 29 4.93 1.16 -5.39
N LEU A 30 4.91 -0.16 -5.56
CA LEU A 30 5.84 -1.05 -4.87
C LEU A 30 7.15 -1.13 -5.66
N ASN A 31 8.27 -0.78 -5.04
CA ASN A 31 9.57 -0.98 -5.64
C ASN A 31 10.05 -2.42 -5.44
N ARG A 32 10.79 -2.96 -6.42
CA ARG A 32 11.28 -4.35 -6.38
C ARG A 32 12.18 -4.66 -5.19
N ASN A 33 12.82 -3.65 -4.61
CA ASN A 33 13.69 -3.78 -3.43
C ASN A 33 12.91 -3.68 -2.10
N GLU A 34 11.61 -3.44 -2.14
CA GLU A 34 10.75 -3.39 -0.94
C GLU A 34 10.11 -4.73 -0.60
N ILE A 35 10.22 -5.73 -1.49
CA ILE A 35 9.64 -7.05 -1.28
C ILE A 35 10.62 -8.15 -1.72
N ILE A 36 10.61 -9.27 -1.00
CA ILE A 36 11.29 -10.48 -1.46
C ILE A 36 10.28 -11.29 -2.28
N PRO A 37 10.55 -11.56 -3.57
CA PRO A 37 9.66 -12.36 -4.40
C PRO A 37 9.41 -13.74 -3.79
N SER A 38 8.18 -14.22 -3.91
CA SER A 38 7.75 -15.53 -3.39
C SER A 38 8.61 -16.67 -3.94
N GLU A 39 8.99 -16.60 -5.23
CA GLU A 39 9.86 -17.59 -5.85
C GLU A 39 11.25 -17.62 -5.22
N SER A 40 11.83 -16.46 -4.92
CA SER A 40 13.11 -16.37 -4.22
C SER A 40 13.05 -16.99 -2.83
N MET A 41 11.95 -16.77 -2.10
CA MET A 41 11.71 -17.41 -0.79
C MET A 41 11.51 -18.92 -0.91
N ALA A 42 10.79 -19.39 -1.93
CA ALA A 42 10.58 -20.81 -2.18
C ALA A 42 11.91 -21.52 -2.48
N ARG A 43 12.73 -20.96 -3.38
CA ARG A 43 14.07 -21.49 -3.71
C ARG A 43 14.99 -21.52 -2.49
N LEU A 44 14.93 -20.50 -1.62
CA LEU A 44 15.69 -20.48 -0.37
C LEU A 44 15.30 -21.64 0.56
N ARG A 45 13.99 -21.84 0.77
CA ARG A 45 13.45 -22.90 1.64
C ARG A 45 13.67 -24.31 1.07
N GLN A 46 13.69 -24.46 -0.25
CA GLN A 46 14.05 -25.73 -0.89
C GLN A 46 15.49 -26.13 -0.57
N LYS A 47 16.43 -25.17 -0.55
CA LYS A 47 17.84 -25.44 -0.21
C LYS A 47 18.06 -25.62 1.29
N ASN A 48 17.41 -24.80 2.11
CA ASN A 48 17.48 -24.88 3.55
C ASN A 48 16.10 -24.53 4.16
N PRO A 49 15.30 -25.54 4.56
CA PRO A 49 13.98 -25.33 5.13
C PRO A 49 13.96 -24.49 6.41
N GLN A 50 15.07 -24.48 7.16
CA GLN A 50 15.24 -23.75 8.42
C GLN A 50 15.91 -22.38 8.26
N ALA A 51 16.14 -21.92 7.03
CA ALA A 51 16.75 -20.61 6.79
C ALA A 51 15.86 -19.47 7.35
N ILE A 52 16.40 -18.73 8.33
CA ILE A 52 15.80 -17.50 8.85
C ILE A 52 16.60 -16.32 8.29
N ARG A 53 15.93 -15.43 7.54
CA ARG A 53 16.55 -14.20 7.05
C ARG A 53 16.37 -13.10 8.10
N LEU A 54 17.48 -12.48 8.49
CA LEU A 54 17.49 -11.26 9.28
C LEU A 54 17.48 -10.05 8.34
N ALA A 55 17.00 -8.91 8.83
CA ALA A 55 17.06 -7.67 8.07
C ALA A 55 18.52 -7.31 7.78
N GLU A 56 18.86 -7.12 6.50
CA GLU A 56 20.21 -6.74 6.06
C GLU A 56 20.56 -5.31 6.52
N GLU A 57 19.54 -4.46 6.59
CA GLU A 57 19.67 -3.07 7.02
C GLU A 57 18.50 -2.66 7.91
N ARG A 58 18.79 -1.72 8.81
CA ARG A 58 17.78 -1.05 9.63
C ARG A 58 17.41 0.27 8.97
N LYS A 59 16.32 0.28 8.21
CA LYS A 59 15.79 1.52 7.60
C LYS A 59 15.25 2.45 8.69
N GLY A 60 15.49 3.75 8.51
CA GLY A 60 14.95 4.81 9.36
C GLY A 60 13.48 5.09 9.06
N LEU A 61 12.96 6.14 9.70
CA LEU A 61 11.62 6.65 9.41
C LEU A 61 11.57 7.20 7.97
N GLU A 62 10.57 6.76 7.20
CA GLU A 62 10.27 7.31 5.88
C GLU A 62 9.06 8.24 5.99
N GLN A 63 9.17 9.45 5.43
CA GLN A 63 8.05 10.39 5.34
C GLN A 63 7.55 10.44 3.90
N LEU A 64 6.24 10.25 3.74
CA LEU A 64 5.59 10.20 2.44
C LEU A 64 4.43 11.20 2.40
N THR A 65 4.42 12.06 1.38
CA THR A 65 3.32 13.02 1.15
C THR A 65 2.35 12.45 0.11
N MET A 66 1.13 12.13 0.55
CA MET A 66 0.07 11.53 -0.26
C MET A 66 -0.99 12.59 -0.58
N SER A 67 -0.69 13.48 -1.52
CA SER A 67 -1.50 14.69 -1.79
C SER A 67 -2.56 14.52 -2.87
N VAL A 68 -2.57 13.41 -3.61
CA VAL A 68 -3.46 13.22 -4.78
C VAL A 68 -4.57 12.25 -4.43
N ALA A 69 -5.82 12.67 -4.56
CA ALA A 69 -6.98 11.80 -4.36
C ALA A 69 -7.14 10.81 -5.54
N VAL A 70 -7.53 9.58 -5.24
CA VAL A 70 -7.72 8.50 -6.21
C VAL A 70 -9.18 8.10 -6.25
N ASN A 71 -9.75 8.03 -7.46
CA ASN A 71 -11.08 7.48 -7.64
C ASN A 71 -11.04 5.95 -7.66
N LEU A 72 -11.68 5.31 -6.68
CA LEU A 72 -11.73 3.85 -6.53
C LEU A 72 -12.25 3.14 -7.78
N SER A 73 -13.24 3.73 -8.47
CA SER A 73 -13.84 3.18 -9.69
C SER A 73 -12.88 3.16 -10.89
N ARG A 74 -11.76 3.87 -10.84
CA ARG A 74 -10.69 3.82 -11.84
C ARG A 74 -9.45 3.08 -11.33
N ALA A 75 -9.26 3.03 -10.02
CA ALA A 75 -8.10 2.42 -9.39
C ALA A 75 -7.97 0.90 -9.64
N TRP A 76 -9.07 0.20 -9.92
CA TRP A 76 -9.01 -1.23 -10.31
C TRP A 76 -8.16 -1.49 -11.56
N GLN A 77 -8.00 -0.49 -12.43
CA GLN A 77 -7.14 -0.56 -13.63
C GLN A 77 -5.66 -0.70 -13.27
N LEU A 78 -5.25 -0.22 -12.09
CA LEU A 78 -3.88 -0.36 -11.59
C LEU A 78 -3.65 -1.73 -10.94
N SER A 79 -4.59 -2.14 -10.07
CA SER A 79 -4.60 -3.42 -9.38
C SER A 79 -5.99 -3.72 -8.81
N SER A 80 -6.46 -4.95 -9.00
CA SER A 80 -7.73 -5.42 -8.43
C SER A 80 -7.74 -5.41 -6.89
N HIS A 81 -6.57 -5.51 -6.26
CA HIS A 81 -6.44 -5.49 -4.81
C HIS A 81 -6.81 -4.15 -4.18
N ILE A 82 -6.70 -3.03 -4.92
CA ILE A 82 -7.01 -1.70 -4.39
C ILE A 82 -8.49 -1.62 -4.01
N HIS A 83 -9.38 -2.16 -4.84
CA HIS A 83 -10.82 -2.16 -4.55
C HIS A 83 -11.12 -2.90 -3.24
N ASN A 84 -10.56 -4.09 -3.08
CA ASN A 84 -10.85 -4.92 -1.90
C ASN A 84 -10.25 -4.35 -0.61
N MET A 85 -9.09 -3.70 -0.70
CA MET A 85 -8.37 -3.18 0.48
C MET A 85 -8.79 -1.77 0.89
N CYS A 86 -9.25 -0.95 -0.06
CA CYS A 86 -9.60 0.45 0.18
C CYS A 86 -11.12 0.73 0.18
N SER A 87 -11.99 -0.28 0.01
CA SER A 87 -13.45 -0.09 -0.07
C SER A 87 -14.04 0.68 1.12
N GLU A 88 -13.56 0.41 2.33
CA GLU A 88 -14.01 1.09 3.54
C GLU A 88 -13.60 2.57 3.59
N ALA A 89 -12.49 2.95 2.93
CA ALA A 89 -12.02 4.32 2.88
C ALA A 89 -12.90 5.22 1.98
N ARG A 90 -13.77 4.61 1.16
CA ARG A 90 -14.68 5.31 0.23
C ARG A 90 -13.92 6.29 -0.67
N GLU A 91 -14.01 7.59 -0.37
CA GLU A 91 -13.36 8.68 -1.12
C GLU A 91 -12.01 9.10 -0.53
N ALA A 92 -11.66 8.61 0.67
CA ALA A 92 -10.44 8.97 1.38
C ALA A 92 -9.25 8.08 0.97
N ILE A 93 -9.01 8.02 -0.34
CA ILE A 93 -7.95 7.24 -0.96
C ILE A 93 -6.95 8.20 -1.61
N TYR A 94 -5.68 8.10 -1.24
CA TYR A 94 -4.65 9.04 -1.65
C TYR A 94 -3.42 8.35 -2.22
N THR A 95 -2.68 9.07 -3.07
CA THR A 95 -1.43 8.62 -3.69
C THR A 95 -0.44 9.79 -3.83
N ARG A 96 0.78 9.49 -4.27
CA ARG A 96 1.81 10.51 -4.58
C ARG A 96 1.66 10.98 -6.02
N GLU A 97 1.92 12.26 -6.25
CA GLU A 97 1.96 12.82 -7.60
C GLU A 97 2.97 12.09 -8.51
N ALA A 98 4.11 11.68 -7.95
CA ALA A 98 5.14 10.93 -8.68
C ALA A 98 4.64 9.55 -9.15
N ASP A 99 3.79 8.88 -8.36
CA ASP A 99 3.22 7.58 -8.75
C ASP A 99 2.19 7.74 -9.87
N VAL A 100 1.38 8.81 -9.82
CA VAL A 100 0.45 9.14 -10.90
C VAL A 100 1.18 9.39 -12.21
N LYS A 101 2.21 10.24 -12.19
CA LYS A 101 3.05 10.51 -13.39
C LYS A 101 3.64 9.21 -13.94
N HIS A 102 4.19 8.38 -13.07
CA HIS A 102 4.75 7.08 -13.47
C HIS A 102 3.73 6.17 -14.14
N TRP A 103 2.51 6.07 -13.60
CA TRP A 103 1.46 5.24 -14.18
C TRP A 103 0.91 5.80 -15.49
N LEU A 104 0.88 7.12 -15.66
CA LEU A 104 0.50 7.76 -16.94
C LEU A 104 1.57 7.56 -18.02
N ASP A 105 2.85 7.71 -17.67
CA ASP A 105 3.97 7.57 -18.61
C ASP A 105 4.20 6.13 -19.08
N LYS A 106 3.83 5.15 -18.24
CA LYS A 106 3.97 3.71 -18.50
C LYS A 106 2.67 3.07 -19.02
N GLY A 107 1.65 3.89 -19.34
CA GLY A 107 0.33 3.48 -19.84
C GLY A 107 0.40 2.64 -21.10
#